data_AF-A0A1H1Q5P5-F1
#
_entry.id   AF-A0A1H1Q5P5-F1
#
_cell.length_a   1.000
_cell.length_b   1.000
_cell.length_c   1.000
_cell.angle_alpha   90.00
_cell.angle_beta   90.00
_cell.angle_gamma   90.00
#
_symmetry.space_group_name_H-M   'P 1'
#
loop_
_entity.id
_entity.type
_entity.pdbx_description
1 polymer ?
#
loop_
_entity_poly.entity_id
_entity_poly.type
_entity_poly.pdbx_seq_one_letter_code
_entity_poly.pdbx_strand_id
1 'polypeptide(L)' 'MIKPKRSAEQQVADELERKALNPLASRQTISDSQAEPEFHENHKRLKADRLAREAAELKAKK' A
#
# COMPACT_ATOMS: atom_id res chain seq x y z
N MET A 1 -31.29 -3.45 20.64
CA MET A 1 -31.00 -4.53 19.68
C MET A 1 -29.49 -4.69 19.57
N ILE A 2 -28.92 -5.74 20.15
CA ILE A 2 -27.49 -6.06 20.00
C ILE A 2 -27.37 -6.77 18.66
N LYS A 3 -26.69 -6.16 17.68
CA LYS A 3 -26.42 -6.83 16.41
C LYS A 3 -25.59 -8.09 16.72
N PRO A 4 -25.96 -9.28 16.22
CA PRO A 4 -25.18 -10.49 16.45
C PRO A 4 -23.73 -10.26 15.99
N LYS A 5 -22.76 -10.73 16.78
CA LYS A 5 -21.34 -10.67 16.42
C LYS A 5 -21.16 -11.46 15.13
N ARG A 6 -20.56 -10.84 14.11
CA ARG A 6 -20.24 -11.50 12.84
C ARG A 6 -19.32 -12.69 13.07
N SER A 7 -19.50 -13.76 12.31
CA SER A 7 -18.55 -14.89 12.33
C SER A 7 -17.21 -14.47 11.73
N ALA A 8 -16.14 -15.20 12.05
CA ALA A 8 -14.81 -14.94 11.49
C ALA A 8 -14.81 -15.01 9.95
N GLU A 9 -15.58 -15.93 9.37
CA GLU A 9 -15.75 -16.09 7.93
C GLU A 9 -16.45 -14.87 7.30
N GLN A 10 -17.47 -14.35 7.96
CA GLN A 10 -18.16 -13.14 7.53
C GLN A 10 -17.26 -11.90 7.62
N GLN A 11 -16.41 -11.81 8.64
CA GLN A 11 -15.45 -10.71 8.76
C GLN A 11 -14.41 -10.72 7.64
N VAL A 12 -13.90 -11.90 7.28
CA VAL A 12 -12.94 -12.05 6.18
C VAL A 12 -13.59 -11.70 4.84
N ALA A 13 -14.82 -12.16 4.59
CA ALA A 13 -15.56 -11.82 3.37
C ALA A 13 -15.81 -10.31 3.25
N ASP A 14 -16.28 -9.67 4.32
CA ASP A 14 -16.52 -8.22 4.38
C ASP A 14 -15.22 -7.42 4.13
N GLU A 15 -14.07 -7.89 4.63
CA GLU A 15 -12.78 -7.24 4.44
C GLU A 15 -12.27 -7.39 3.00
N LEU A 16 -12.46 -8.56 2.39
CA LEU A 16 -12.13 -8.80 0.99
C LEU A 16 -12.98 -7.94 0.05
N GLU A 17 -14.28 -7.83 0.31
CA GLU A 17 -15.18 -6.97 -0.44
C GLU A 17 -14.78 -5.48 -0.30
N ARG A 18 -14.43 -5.04 0.91
CA ARG A 18 -13.90 -3.69 1.15
C ARG A 18 -12.60 -3.41 0.38
N LYS A 19 -11.67 -4.36 0.37
CA LYS A 19 -10.41 -4.25 -0.38
C LYS A 19 -10.65 -4.25 -1.88
N ALA A 20 -11.62 -5.01 -2.38
CA ALA A 20 -12.00 -5.02 -3.78
C ALA A 20 -12.64 -3.69 -4.22
N LEU A 21 -13.50 -3.09 -3.38
CA LEU A 21 -14.13 -1.80 -3.69
C LEU A 21 -13.15 -0.62 -3.62
N ASN A 22 -12.19 -0.64 -2.70
CA ASN A 22 -11.18 0.40 -2.59
C ASN A 22 -9.78 -0.21 -2.39
N PRO A 23 -9.15 -0.67 -3.48
CA PRO A 23 -7.81 -1.29 -3.41
C PRO A 23 -6.75 -0.32 -2.87
N LEU A 24 -7.00 0.99 -2.98
CA LEU A 24 -6.14 2.03 -2.44
C LEU A 24 -6.49 2.44 -1.00
N ALA A 25 -7.72 2.23 -0.50
CA ALA A 25 -8.08 2.62 0.87
C ALA A 25 -7.45 1.70 1.93
N SER A 26 -7.12 0.46 1.57
CA SER A 26 -6.31 -0.41 2.43
C SER A 26 -4.85 0.00 2.49
N ARG A 27 -4.38 0.87 1.58
CA ARG A 27 -3.06 1.49 1.67
C ARG A 27 -3.26 2.70 2.55
N GLN A 28 -3.18 2.51 3.86
CA GLN A 28 -3.00 3.63 4.79
C GLN A 28 -1.64 4.26 4.46
N THR A 29 -1.62 5.14 3.46
CA THR A 29 -0.42 5.88 3.08
C THR A 29 -0.31 7.00 4.10
N ILE A 30 0.73 6.95 4.94
CA ILE A 30 1.14 8.12 5.72
C ILE A 30 1.34 9.22 4.68
N SER A 31 0.63 10.34 4.84
CA SER A 31 0.80 11.46 3.92
C SER A 31 2.27 11.84 3.92
N ASP A 32 2.88 12.05 2.75
CA ASP A 32 4.29 12.45 2.65
C ASP A 32 4.58 13.72 3.47
N SER A 33 3.56 14.53 3.73
CA SER A 33 3.61 15.74 4.57
C SER A 33 3.66 15.46 6.09
N GLN A 34 3.39 14.24 6.54
CA GLN A 34 3.44 13.83 7.95
C GLN A 34 4.75 13.11 8.32
N ALA A 35 5.61 12.81 7.35
CA ALA A 35 6.91 12.22 7.59
C ALA A 35 7.95 13.31 7.91
N GLU A 36 8.89 13.05 8.84
CA GLU A 36 10.00 13.97 9.06
C GLU A 36 10.73 14.25 7.73
N PRO A 37 11.28 15.46 7.53
CA PRO A 37 11.92 15.85 6.26
C PRO A 37 12.98 14.85 5.78
N GLU A 38 13.72 14.25 6.71
CA GLU A 38 14.74 13.23 6.43
C GLU A 38 14.14 11.93 5.85
N PHE A 39 12.98 11.49 6.33
CA PHE A 39 12.29 10.32 5.76
C PHE A 39 11.81 10.60 4.35
N HIS A 40 11.38 11.84 4.06
CA HIS A 40 10.92 12.20 2.72
C HIS A 40 12.07 12.22 1.70
N GLU A 41 13.24 12.75 2.08
CA GLU A 41 14.44 12.70 1.25
C GLU A 41 14.92 11.26 1.01
N ASN A 42 14.97 10.45 2.07
CA ASN A 42 15.39 9.06 1.96
C ASN A 42 14.42 8.23 1.11
N HIS A 43 13.10 8.46 1.25
CA HIS A 43 12.09 7.81 0.42
C HIS A 43 12.25 8.18 -1.06
N LYS A 44 12.51 9.45 -1.38
CA LYS A 44 12.79 9.89 -2.76
C LYS A 44 14.01 9.20 -3.36
N ARG A 45 15.13 9.16 -2.62
CA ARG A 45 16.36 8.46 -3.04
C ARG A 45 16.08 6.98 -3.31
N LEU A 46 15.46 6.30 -2.35
CA LEU A 46 15.16 4.87 -2.46
C LEU A 46 14.22 4.56 -3.64
N LYS A 47 13.22 5.40 -3.89
CA LYS A 47 12.31 5.25 -5.03
C LYS A 47 13.03 5.46 -6.37
N ALA A 48 13.94 6.42 -6.44
CA ALA A 48 14.75 6.66 -7.64
C ALA A 48 15.67 5.47 -7.94
N ASP A 49 16.33 4.92 -6.91
CA ASP A 49 17.19 3.75 -7.05
C ASP A 49 16.40 2.52 -7.52
N ARG A 50 15.19 2.31 -6.97
CA ARG A 50 14.32 1.21 -7.41
C ARG A 50 13.96 1.34 -8.89
N LEU A 51 13.56 2.53 -9.34
CA LEU A 51 13.22 2.77 -10.74
C LEU A 51 14.43 2.57 -11.67
N ALA A 52 15.62 2.99 -11.24
CA ALA A 52 16.83 2.77 -12.01
C ALA A 52 17.16 1.27 -12.17
N ARG A 53 16.98 0.48 -11.10
CA ARG A 53 17.15 -0.98 -11.14
C ARG A 53 16.12 -1.66 -12.02
N GLU A 54 14.83 -1.31 -11.86
CA GLU A 54 13.76 -1.83 -12.71
C GLU A 54 14.00 -1.51 -14.19
N ALA A 55 14.43 -0.29 -14.51
CA ALA A 55 14.78 0.11 -15.88
C ALA A 55 16.00 -0.65 -16.42
N ALA A 56 17.01 -0.90 -15.58
CA ALA A 56 18.18 -1.69 -15.96
C ALA A 56 17.82 -3.16 -16.21
N GLU A 57 16.98 -3.76 -15.36
CA GLU A 57 16.48 -5.13 -15.55
C GLU A 57 15.62 -5.26 -16.81
N LEU A 58 14.78 -4.28 -17.10
CA LEU A 58 13.97 -4.25 -18.32
C LEU A 58 14.85 -4.11 -19.57
N LYS A 59 15.95 -3.35 -19.51
CA LYS A 59 16.93 -3.28 -20.60
C LYS A 59 17.72 -4.57 -20.75
N ALA A 60 18.03 -5.27 -19.67
CA ALA A 60 18.77 -6.54 -19.70
C ALA A 60 17.93 -7.73 -20.20
N LYS A 61 16.60 -7.63 -20.13
CA LYS A 61 15.65 -8.65 -20.62
C LYS A 61 15.18 -8.41 -22.06
N LYS A 62 15.59 -7.31 -22.70
CA LYS A 62 15.35 -7.01 -24.12
C LYS A 62 16.54 -7.42 -24.96
#